data_AF-A0A7U3Q2P1-F1
#
_entry.id   AF-A0A7U3Q2P1-F1
#
_cell.length_a   1.000
_cell.length_b   1.000
_cell.length_c   1.000
_cell.angle_alpha   90.00
_cell.angle_beta   90.00
_cell.angle_gamma   90.00
#
_symmetry.space_group_name_H-M   'P 1'
#
loop_
_entity.id
_entity.type
_entity.pdbx_description
1 polymer ?
#
loop_
_entity_poly.entity_id
_entity_poly.type
_entity_poly.pdbx_seq_one_letter_code
_entity_poly.pdbx_strand_id
1 'polypeptide(L)'
;MRLVSAFSLVAAVPGALAGPASSTAKVACQDIGLVLPGRVSYPLATAYSQEVYSYWSALLRDIKPACVVLPKSTEQVAAVVRILNKYPEVRFAVKSGGHDPNAGHATVQDGVLISMKKLTGTTYDEGRQLAHVQPGGEWNDVIGTLDPQGVTVAGGRLGIVGVGGLLLQGGLSFLSSQYGLAADNIVGWETVTADGSIRYINATEEPDLAVAMRGSGSQFGIVTQFTIRTHPIGKIWGGTRVYDASKAVE
;
A
#
# COMPACT_ATOMS: atom_id res chain seq x y z
N MET A 1 -8.05 -2.21 -52.38
CA MET A 1 -8.60 -2.85 -51.16
C MET A 1 -8.58 -1.80 -50.05
N ARG A 2 -9.74 -1.52 -49.46
CA ARG A 2 -10.03 -0.29 -48.68
C ARG A 2 -9.27 -0.26 -47.34
N LEU A 3 -8.61 0.86 -47.05
CA LEU A 3 -8.16 1.24 -45.71
C LEU A 3 -9.40 1.55 -44.86
N VAL A 4 -9.64 0.75 -43.82
CA VAL A 4 -10.68 1.04 -42.82
C VAL A 4 -9.99 1.70 -41.62
N SER A 5 -10.16 3.01 -41.53
CA SER A 5 -9.82 3.80 -40.35
C SER A 5 -10.94 3.58 -39.31
N ALA A 6 -10.62 2.88 -38.21
CA ALA A 6 -11.51 2.75 -37.07
C ALA A 6 -11.19 3.86 -36.06
N PHE A 7 -11.91 4.96 -36.13
CA PHE A 7 -11.98 5.93 -35.05
C PHE A 7 -12.86 5.36 -33.93
N SER A 8 -12.23 4.83 -32.89
CA SER A 8 -12.93 4.50 -31.64
C SER A 8 -13.27 5.79 -30.90
N LEU A 9 -14.56 6.11 -30.84
CA LEU A 9 -15.10 7.14 -29.95
C LEU A 9 -14.84 6.69 -28.49
N VAL A 10 -13.97 7.40 -27.79
CA VAL A 10 -13.87 7.30 -26.32
C VAL A 10 -15.13 7.96 -25.76
N ALA A 11 -16.08 7.15 -25.31
CA ALA A 11 -17.22 7.64 -24.55
C ALA A 11 -16.70 8.21 -23.23
N ALA A 12 -16.86 9.53 -23.05
CA ALA A 12 -16.59 10.18 -21.78
C ALA A 12 -17.52 9.60 -20.72
N VAL A 13 -16.95 8.93 -19.72
CA VAL A 13 -17.67 8.51 -18.52
C VAL A 13 -18.13 9.77 -17.80
N PRO A 14 -19.44 9.96 -17.52
CA PRO A 14 -19.89 11.11 -16.77
C PRO A 14 -19.25 11.07 -15.38
N GLY A 15 -18.57 12.15 -15.00
CA GLY A 15 -18.09 12.34 -13.64
C GLY A 15 -19.27 12.23 -12.68
N ALA A 16 -19.22 11.23 -11.80
CA ALA A 16 -20.18 11.09 -10.73
C ALA A 16 -20.07 12.35 -9.85
N LEU A 17 -21.11 13.17 -9.90
CA LEU A 17 -21.32 14.26 -8.96
C LEU A 17 -21.27 13.68 -7.54
N ALA A 18 -20.49 14.32 -6.66
CA ALA A 18 -20.39 13.98 -5.25
C ALA A 18 -21.79 14.04 -4.60
N GLY A 19 -22.43 12.89 -4.48
CA GLY A 19 -23.58 12.72 -3.60
C GLY A 19 -23.11 12.68 -2.15
N PRO A 20 -24.00 12.90 -1.16
CA PRO A 20 -23.69 12.50 0.20
C PRO A 20 -23.28 11.03 0.20
N ALA A 21 -22.26 10.65 0.97
CA ALA A 21 -21.87 9.24 1.09
C ALA A 21 -23.09 8.34 1.17
N SER A 22 -23.13 7.30 0.32
CA SER A 22 -24.26 6.36 0.27
C SER A 22 -24.64 6.01 1.70
N SER A 23 -25.94 6.09 2.03
CA SER A 23 -26.43 5.81 3.38
C SER A 23 -25.84 4.51 3.94
N THR A 24 -25.59 3.52 3.08
CA THR A 24 -24.94 2.26 3.44
C THR A 24 -23.48 2.45 3.92
N ALA A 25 -22.65 3.27 3.26
CA ALA A 25 -21.26 3.45 3.66
C ALA A 25 -21.16 4.05 5.07
N LYS A 26 -22.07 4.96 5.43
CA LYS A 26 -22.15 5.52 6.78
C LYS A 26 -22.53 4.45 7.81
N VAL A 27 -23.48 3.56 7.48
CA VAL A 27 -23.85 2.43 8.34
C VAL A 27 -22.66 1.46 8.51
N ALA A 28 -21.96 1.14 7.42
CA ALA A 28 -20.75 0.31 7.49
C ALA A 28 -19.68 0.94 8.41
N CYS A 29 -19.44 2.25 8.29
CA CYS A 29 -18.54 2.97 9.20
C CYS A 29 -18.97 2.90 10.67
N GLN A 30 -20.28 2.98 10.94
CA GLN A 30 -20.83 2.86 12.30
C GLN A 30 -20.62 1.44 12.85
N ASP A 31 -20.93 0.41 12.09
CA ASP A 31 -20.73 -1.00 12.47
C ASP A 31 -19.25 -1.31 12.73
N ILE A 32 -18.35 -0.79 11.89
CA ILE A 32 -16.91 -0.85 12.15
C ILE A 32 -16.56 -0.15 13.47
N GLY A 33 -17.15 1.02 13.73
CA GLY A 33 -16.92 1.78 14.97
C GLY A 33 -17.41 1.08 16.23
N LEU A 34 -18.48 0.27 16.14
CA LEU A 34 -18.98 -0.55 17.25
C LEU A 34 -18.02 -1.68 17.60
N VAL A 35 -17.41 -2.32 16.59
CA VAL A 35 -16.45 -3.42 16.78
C VAL A 35 -15.05 -2.90 17.10
N LEU A 36 -14.69 -1.72 16.59
CA LEU A 36 -13.39 -1.08 16.78
C LEU A 36 -13.53 0.33 17.39
N PRO A 37 -13.91 0.46 18.67
CA PRO A 37 -14.08 1.75 19.32
C PRO A 37 -12.83 2.64 19.20
N GLY A 38 -13.04 3.89 18.77
CA GLY A 38 -11.98 4.88 18.60
C GLY A 38 -11.01 4.60 17.44
N ARG A 39 -11.35 3.70 16.51
CA ARG A 39 -10.57 3.43 15.28
C ARG A 39 -11.19 4.02 14.02
N VAL A 40 -12.39 4.58 14.08
CA VAL A 40 -13.06 5.20 12.94
C VAL A 40 -13.05 6.72 13.12
N SER A 41 -12.63 7.44 12.09
CA SER A 41 -12.60 8.89 12.02
C SER A 41 -13.49 9.39 10.89
N TYR A 42 -14.18 10.49 11.13
CA TYR A 42 -15.18 11.07 10.24
C TYR A 42 -14.75 12.46 9.76
N PRO A 43 -15.36 13.00 8.69
CA PRO A 43 -15.13 14.38 8.26
C PRO A 43 -15.16 15.36 9.44
N LEU A 44 -14.32 16.40 9.36
CA LEU A 44 -14.06 17.40 10.41
C LEU A 44 -13.22 16.93 11.61
N ALA A 45 -12.98 15.62 11.78
CA ALA A 45 -12.02 15.15 12.78
C ALA A 45 -10.57 15.35 12.30
N THR A 46 -9.66 15.59 13.25
CA THR A 46 -8.22 15.76 12.95
C THR A 46 -7.62 14.53 12.30
N ALA A 47 -7.89 13.34 12.84
CA ALA A 47 -7.34 12.08 12.31
C ALA A 47 -7.82 11.79 10.87
N TYR A 48 -9.08 12.11 10.56
CA TYR A 48 -9.60 12.05 9.19
C TYR A 48 -8.84 13.00 8.26
N SER A 49 -8.70 14.26 8.68
CA SER A 49 -8.02 15.29 7.87
C SER A 49 -6.55 14.93 7.61
N GLN A 50 -5.84 14.41 8.62
CA GLN A 50 -4.46 13.94 8.46
C GLN A 50 -4.34 12.89 7.36
N GLU A 51 -5.24 11.90 7.34
CA GLU A 51 -5.20 10.84 6.34
C GLU A 51 -5.65 11.33 4.96
N VAL A 52 -6.64 12.21 4.87
CA VAL A 52 -7.17 12.69 3.58
C VAL A 52 -6.27 13.74 2.91
N TYR A 53 -5.49 14.51 3.67
CA TYR A 53 -4.56 15.49 3.10
C TYR A 53 -3.11 14.97 2.94
N SER A 54 -2.78 13.83 3.55
CA SER A 54 -1.45 13.21 3.43
C SER A 54 -1.33 12.31 2.19
N TYR A 55 -1.35 12.91 1.00
CA TYR A 55 -1.02 12.23 -0.25
C TYR A 55 0.15 12.94 -0.93
N TRP A 56 1.02 12.15 -1.58
CA TRP A 56 2.10 12.69 -2.41
C TRP A 56 1.53 13.50 -3.58
N SER A 57 0.56 12.91 -4.31
CA SER A 57 -0.18 13.61 -5.35
C SER A 57 -1.28 14.47 -4.73
N ALA A 58 -1.21 15.79 -4.91
CA ALA A 58 -2.21 16.71 -4.39
C ALA A 58 -3.59 16.51 -5.02
N LEU A 59 -3.66 16.00 -6.25
CA LEU A 59 -4.92 15.72 -6.97
C LEU A 59 -5.80 14.71 -6.24
N LEU A 60 -5.20 13.83 -5.44
CA LEU A 60 -5.92 12.80 -4.69
C LEU A 60 -6.60 13.34 -3.44
N ARG A 61 -6.26 14.56 -2.99
CA ARG A 61 -6.80 15.15 -1.77
C ARG A 61 -8.27 15.55 -1.90
N ASP A 62 -8.77 15.71 -3.12
CA ASP A 62 -10.18 16.07 -3.36
C ASP A 62 -11.13 14.87 -3.28
N ILE A 63 -10.60 13.65 -3.28
CA ILE A 63 -11.38 12.41 -3.15
C ILE A 63 -11.61 12.13 -1.67
N LYS A 64 -12.87 12.16 -1.23
CA LYS A 64 -13.23 12.12 0.20
C LYS A 64 -13.94 10.81 0.55
N PRO A 65 -13.39 9.99 1.48
CA PRO A 65 -14.09 8.82 1.99
C PRO A 65 -15.21 9.22 2.96
N ALA A 66 -16.20 8.35 3.15
CA ALA A 66 -17.24 8.51 4.18
C ALA A 66 -16.64 8.46 5.60
N CYS A 67 -15.65 7.59 5.81
CA CYS A 67 -14.86 7.53 7.03
C CYS A 67 -13.45 6.97 6.75
N VAL A 68 -12.55 7.18 7.70
CA VAL A 68 -11.22 6.59 7.73
C VAL A 68 -11.13 5.62 8.90
N VAL A 69 -10.73 4.38 8.65
CA VAL A 69 -10.52 3.34 9.65
C VAL A 69 -9.02 3.16 9.87
N LEU A 70 -8.59 3.15 11.13
CA LEU A 70 -7.19 3.12 11.56
C LEU A 70 -6.90 1.83 12.37
N PRO A 71 -6.99 0.64 11.76
CA PRO A 71 -6.68 -0.61 12.45
C PRO A 71 -5.23 -0.61 12.93
N LYS A 72 -4.97 -1.22 14.10
CA LYS A 72 -3.63 -1.32 14.69
C LYS A 72 -3.10 -2.76 14.80
N SER A 73 -3.85 -3.74 14.31
CA SER A 73 -3.46 -5.14 14.29
C SER A 73 -4.13 -5.87 13.14
N THR A 74 -3.62 -7.05 12.81
CA THR A 74 -4.12 -7.93 11.74
C THR A 74 -5.55 -8.37 12.02
N GLU A 75 -5.90 -8.64 13.27
CA GLU A 75 -7.25 -9.02 13.70
C GLU A 75 -8.24 -7.88 13.48
N GLN A 76 -7.81 -6.63 13.68
CA GLN A 76 -8.66 -5.48 13.40
C GLN A 76 -8.90 -5.29 11.90
N VAL A 77 -7.87 -5.50 11.07
CA VAL A 77 -8.03 -5.50 9.61
C VAL A 77 -9.02 -6.59 9.19
N ALA A 78 -8.88 -7.81 9.73
CA ALA A 78 -9.81 -8.91 9.51
C ALA A 78 -11.25 -8.58 9.93
N ALA A 79 -11.43 -7.94 11.10
CA ALA A 79 -12.74 -7.49 11.55
C ALA A 79 -13.37 -6.48 10.58
N VAL A 80 -12.58 -5.50 10.09
CA VAL A 80 -13.05 -4.54 9.08
C VAL A 80 -13.51 -5.25 7.81
N VAL A 81 -12.71 -6.18 7.27
CA VAL A 81 -13.06 -6.93 6.07
C VAL A 81 -14.37 -7.73 6.27
N ARG A 82 -14.51 -8.44 7.39
CA ARG A 82 -15.75 -9.19 7.68
C ARG A 82 -16.98 -8.31 7.79
N ILE A 83 -16.84 -7.08 8.29
CA ILE A 83 -17.94 -6.12 8.36
C ILE A 83 -18.28 -5.61 6.96
N LEU A 84 -17.27 -5.22 6.17
CA LEU A 84 -17.47 -4.76 4.79
C LEU A 84 -18.13 -5.82 3.89
N ASN A 85 -17.88 -7.11 4.13
CA ASN A 85 -18.56 -8.20 3.41
C ASN A 85 -20.08 -8.23 3.59
N LYS A 86 -20.63 -7.54 4.61
CA LYS A 86 -22.08 -7.38 4.81
C LYS A 86 -22.67 -6.27 3.91
N TYR A 87 -21.83 -5.49 3.26
CA TYR A 87 -22.19 -4.30 2.46
C TYR A 87 -21.55 -4.34 1.07
N PRO A 88 -22.02 -5.23 0.17
CA PRO A 88 -21.38 -5.47 -1.13
C PRO A 88 -21.31 -4.23 -2.05
N GLU A 89 -22.14 -3.22 -1.82
CA GLU A 89 -22.14 -1.96 -2.56
C GLU A 89 -21.14 -0.92 -2.02
N VAL A 90 -20.59 -1.14 -0.81
CA VAL A 90 -19.66 -0.19 -0.17
C VAL A 90 -18.26 -0.44 -0.69
N ARG A 91 -17.77 0.49 -1.51
CA ARG A 91 -16.37 0.49 -1.93
C ARG A 91 -15.45 0.85 -0.76
N PHE A 92 -14.26 0.27 -0.77
CA PHE A 92 -13.19 0.64 0.15
C PHE A 92 -11.86 0.77 -0.61
N ALA A 93 -10.92 1.49 0.00
CA ALA A 93 -9.54 1.57 -0.46
C ALA A 93 -8.60 1.31 0.73
N VAL A 94 -7.40 0.80 0.43
CA VAL A 94 -6.36 0.56 1.44
C VAL A 94 -5.23 1.53 1.21
N LYS A 95 -4.85 2.25 2.26
CA LYS A 95 -3.79 3.25 2.21
C LYS A 95 -2.64 2.88 3.13
N SER A 96 -1.48 2.63 2.53
CA SER A 96 -0.18 2.61 3.19
C SER A 96 0.35 4.06 3.28
N GLY A 97 1.45 4.41 2.59
CA GLY A 97 2.01 5.77 2.60
C GLY A 97 1.33 6.78 1.66
N GLY A 98 0.37 6.37 0.81
CA GLY A 98 -0.35 7.32 -0.06
C GLY A 98 0.47 7.95 -1.20
N HIS A 99 1.47 7.23 -1.72
CA HIS A 99 2.40 7.71 -2.73
C HIS A 99 2.01 7.34 -4.19
N ASP A 100 1.02 6.46 -4.36
CA ASP A 100 0.43 6.15 -5.66
C ASP A 100 -0.41 7.34 -6.15
N PRO A 101 -0.19 7.88 -7.36
CA PRO A 101 -0.91 9.05 -7.87
C PRO A 101 -2.28 8.74 -8.47
N ASN A 102 -2.70 7.47 -8.56
CA ASN A 102 -3.91 7.06 -9.25
C ASN A 102 -5.15 7.12 -8.33
N ALA A 103 -6.22 7.73 -8.86
CA ALA A 103 -7.52 7.75 -8.20
C ALA A 103 -8.10 6.33 -8.08
N GLY A 104 -8.68 6.01 -6.93
CA GLY A 104 -9.29 4.69 -6.67
C GLY A 104 -8.33 3.61 -6.17
N HIS A 105 -7.01 3.87 -6.12
CA HIS A 105 -6.03 2.93 -5.57
C HIS A 105 -5.95 3.07 -4.04
N ALA A 106 -5.33 4.16 -3.57
CA ALA A 106 -5.22 4.50 -2.15
C ALA A 106 -6.28 5.52 -1.70
N THR A 107 -7.28 5.79 -2.55
CA THR A 107 -8.37 6.74 -2.31
C THR A 107 -9.71 6.10 -2.62
N VAL A 108 -10.76 6.53 -1.93
CA VAL A 108 -12.13 6.12 -2.24
C VAL A 108 -13.08 7.28 -2.00
N GLN A 109 -13.91 7.57 -3.00
CA GLN A 109 -14.99 8.55 -2.88
C GLN A 109 -16.17 7.90 -2.17
N ASP A 110 -16.64 8.53 -1.09
CA ASP A 110 -17.86 8.16 -0.35
C ASP A 110 -17.88 6.73 0.21
N GLY A 111 -16.73 6.06 0.23
CA GLY A 111 -16.54 4.71 0.75
C GLY A 111 -15.72 4.68 2.04
N VAL A 112 -15.17 3.50 2.37
CA VAL A 112 -14.36 3.30 3.57
C VAL A 112 -12.88 3.33 3.23
N LEU A 113 -12.12 4.28 3.78
CA LEU A 113 -10.66 4.26 3.65
C LEU A 113 -10.04 3.49 4.82
N ILE A 114 -9.36 2.39 4.54
CA ILE A 114 -8.59 1.61 5.52
C ILE A 114 -7.15 2.15 5.51
N SER A 115 -6.81 2.97 6.51
CA SER A 115 -5.45 3.49 6.67
C SER A 115 -4.61 2.55 7.52
N MET A 116 -3.52 2.07 6.93
CA MET A 116 -2.57 1.17 7.57
C MET A 116 -1.58 1.92 8.47
N LYS A 117 -1.68 3.25 8.63
CA LYS A 117 -0.73 4.10 9.36
C LYS A 117 -0.51 3.73 10.84
N LYS A 118 -1.31 2.83 11.41
CA LYS A 118 -1.15 2.29 12.77
C LYS A 118 -0.59 0.85 12.81
N LEU A 119 -0.35 0.22 11.66
CA LEU A 119 0.45 -0.99 11.50
C LEU A 119 1.83 -0.58 10.98
N THR A 120 2.68 -0.08 11.88
CA THR A 120 4.04 0.36 11.60
C THR A 120 5.02 -0.36 12.50
N GLY A 121 6.16 -0.77 11.95
CA GLY A 121 7.21 -1.41 12.72
C GLY A 121 8.06 -2.30 11.83
N THR A 122 9.32 -2.42 12.19
CA THR A 122 10.26 -3.35 11.58
C THR A 122 10.94 -4.11 12.71
N THR A 123 11.13 -5.41 12.54
CA THR A 123 12.02 -6.21 13.39
C THR A 123 12.99 -6.99 12.52
N TYR A 124 14.14 -7.31 13.10
CA TYR A 124 15.19 -8.07 12.42
C TYR A 124 15.45 -9.37 13.17
N ASP A 125 15.42 -10.47 12.44
CA ASP A 125 15.84 -11.80 12.87
C ASP A 125 17.24 -12.08 12.31
N GLU A 126 18.26 -11.87 13.13
CA GLU A 126 19.66 -12.10 12.77
C GLU A 126 19.94 -13.58 12.47
N GLY A 127 19.30 -14.51 13.21
CA GLY A 127 19.50 -15.94 13.02
C GLY A 127 19.02 -16.42 11.64
N ARG A 128 17.99 -15.77 11.09
CA ARG A 128 17.41 -16.12 9.78
C ARG A 128 17.77 -15.15 8.66
N GLN A 129 18.39 -14.01 8.97
CA GLN A 129 18.63 -12.92 8.03
C GLN A 129 17.34 -12.43 7.35
N LEU A 130 16.31 -12.21 8.19
CA LEU A 130 14.98 -11.78 7.75
C LEU A 130 14.54 -10.53 8.50
N ALA A 131 13.89 -9.61 7.78
CA ALA A 131 13.18 -8.49 8.36
C ALA A 131 11.67 -8.75 8.31
N HIS A 132 10.97 -8.46 9.41
CA HIS A 132 9.51 -8.44 9.46
C HIS A 132 9.05 -7.00 9.45
N VAL A 133 8.34 -6.60 8.39
CA VAL A 133 8.00 -5.19 8.13
C VAL A 133 6.49 -5.02 8.02
N GLN A 134 5.92 -4.12 8.80
CA GLN A 134 4.50 -3.77 8.71
C GLN A 134 4.25 -2.72 7.59
N PRO A 135 3.08 -2.73 6.93
CA PRO A 135 2.83 -1.99 5.69
C PRO A 135 2.66 -0.48 5.86
N GLY A 136 2.35 0.00 7.06
CA GLY A 136 1.86 1.37 7.31
C GLY A 136 2.92 2.46 7.34
N GLY A 137 4.19 2.07 7.42
CA GLY A 137 5.32 2.99 7.51
C GLY A 137 5.77 3.51 6.15
N GLU A 138 6.75 4.40 6.21
CA GLU A 138 7.53 4.85 5.06
C GLU A 138 8.89 4.15 5.05
N TRP A 139 9.58 4.20 3.92
CA TRP A 139 10.82 3.43 3.75
C TRP A 139 11.93 3.83 4.74
N ASN A 140 11.99 5.10 5.15
CA ASN A 140 12.93 5.57 6.17
C ASN A 140 12.74 4.87 7.53
N ASP A 141 11.51 4.48 7.88
CA ASP A 141 11.24 3.77 9.14
C ASP A 141 11.90 2.38 9.13
N VAL A 142 11.89 1.72 7.97
CA VAL A 142 12.50 0.40 7.76
C VAL A 142 14.02 0.51 7.85
N ILE A 143 14.61 1.43 7.10
CA ILE A 143 16.06 1.63 7.08
C ILE A 143 16.58 2.08 8.46
N GLY A 144 15.87 2.99 9.14
CA GLY A 144 16.26 3.44 10.48
C GLY A 144 16.31 2.32 11.52
N THR A 145 15.58 1.23 11.30
CA THR A 145 15.62 0.03 12.16
C THR A 145 16.77 -0.92 11.78
N LEU A 146 17.02 -1.10 10.48
CA LEU A 146 17.95 -2.12 9.97
C LEU A 146 19.41 -1.63 9.89
N ASP A 147 19.63 -0.35 9.60
CA ASP A 147 20.98 0.23 9.45
C ASP A 147 21.86 0.04 10.71
N PRO A 148 21.35 0.24 11.96
CA PRO A 148 22.13 -0.05 13.16
C PRO A 148 22.52 -1.52 13.32
N GLN A 149 21.81 -2.44 12.65
CA GLN A 149 22.07 -3.88 12.65
C GLN A 149 23.07 -4.28 11.54
N GLY A 150 23.58 -3.31 10.75
CA GLY A 150 24.52 -3.57 9.66
C GLY A 150 23.91 -4.26 8.44
N VAL A 151 22.58 -4.24 8.32
CA VAL A 151 21.85 -4.86 7.21
C VAL A 151 20.86 -3.89 6.58
N THR A 152 20.42 -4.22 5.37
CA THR A 152 19.39 -3.49 4.64
C THR A 152 18.47 -4.45 3.89
N VAL A 153 17.44 -3.92 3.24
CA VAL A 153 16.53 -4.68 2.37
C VAL A 153 16.35 -3.93 1.06
N ALA A 154 16.08 -4.66 -0.03
CA ALA A 154 15.70 -4.04 -1.29
C ALA A 154 14.35 -3.32 -1.14
N GLY A 155 14.30 -2.04 -1.47
CA GLY A 155 13.06 -1.28 -1.64
C GLY A 155 13.26 0.18 -1.96
N GLY A 156 12.43 1.07 -1.39
CA GLY A 156 12.27 2.46 -1.81
C GLY A 156 13.56 3.25 -2.01
N ARG A 157 13.72 3.84 -3.20
CA ARG A 157 14.79 4.83 -3.48
C ARG A 157 14.54 6.17 -2.80
N LEU A 158 13.29 6.49 -2.50
CA LEU A 158 12.88 7.67 -1.75
C LEU A 158 12.36 7.23 -0.38
N GLY A 159 12.90 7.84 0.68
CA GLY A 159 12.59 7.49 2.06
C GLY A 159 11.12 7.65 2.46
N ILE A 160 10.39 8.53 1.77
CA ILE A 160 8.97 8.84 2.04
C ILE A 160 7.98 7.89 1.35
N VAL A 161 8.47 6.93 0.57
CA VAL A 161 7.59 5.99 -0.14
C VAL A 161 7.01 4.99 0.86
N GLY A 162 5.69 4.80 0.81
CA GLY A 162 4.99 3.85 1.66
C GLY A 162 5.40 2.39 1.42
N VAL A 163 5.63 1.65 2.49
CA VAL A 163 6.14 0.27 2.45
C VAL A 163 5.22 -0.66 1.66
N GLY A 164 3.95 -0.78 2.07
CA GLY A 164 3.04 -1.79 1.52
C GLY A 164 2.76 -1.58 0.03
N GLY A 165 2.56 -0.33 -0.38
CA GLY A 165 2.30 0.01 -1.79
C GLY A 165 3.48 -0.28 -2.71
N LEU A 166 4.72 -0.08 -2.23
CA LEU A 166 5.92 -0.37 -3.00
C LEU A 166 6.17 -1.88 -3.13
N LEU A 167 6.09 -2.61 -2.01
CA LEU A 167 6.41 -4.03 -1.97
C LEU A 167 5.43 -4.89 -2.78
N LEU A 168 4.16 -4.48 -2.85
CA LEU A 168 3.14 -5.20 -3.62
C LEU A 168 3.15 -4.89 -5.12
N GLN A 169 3.89 -3.87 -5.56
CA GLN A 169 3.93 -3.42 -6.96
C GLN A 169 5.32 -3.64 -7.60
N GLY A 170 6.11 -4.56 -7.07
CA GLY A 170 7.48 -4.83 -7.51
C GLY A 170 8.49 -4.00 -6.72
N GLY A 171 8.52 -2.69 -6.95
CA GLY A 171 9.37 -1.75 -6.19
C GLY A 171 10.81 -1.69 -6.68
N LEU A 172 11.15 -0.61 -7.38
CA LEU A 172 12.52 -0.36 -7.85
C LEU A 172 13.42 0.13 -6.71
N SER A 173 14.58 -0.50 -6.56
CA SER A 173 15.57 -0.20 -5.52
C SER A 173 16.92 0.21 -6.10
N PHE A 174 17.74 0.88 -5.29
CA PHE A 174 19.17 1.04 -5.58
C PHE A 174 19.90 -0.30 -5.63
N LEU A 175 19.36 -1.33 -4.97
CA LEU A 175 19.95 -2.66 -4.92
C LEU A 175 19.44 -3.58 -6.05
N SER A 176 18.59 -3.08 -6.95
CA SER A 176 17.86 -3.94 -7.89
C SER A 176 18.73 -4.61 -8.95
N SER A 177 19.87 -4.02 -9.31
CA SER A 177 20.83 -4.67 -10.20
C SER A 177 21.44 -5.94 -9.60
N GLN A 178 21.47 -6.05 -8.27
CA GLN A 178 22.09 -7.18 -7.57
C GLN A 178 21.07 -8.17 -7.01
N TYR A 179 19.91 -7.69 -6.54
CA TYR A 179 18.92 -8.53 -5.86
C TYR A 179 17.51 -8.44 -6.45
N GLY A 180 17.34 -7.84 -7.64
CA GLY A 180 16.03 -7.71 -8.28
C GLY A 180 15.14 -6.64 -7.64
N LEU A 181 13.85 -6.68 -7.95
CA LEU A 181 12.88 -5.77 -7.37
C LEU A 181 12.71 -6.04 -5.87
N ALA A 182 12.17 -5.07 -5.14
CA ALA A 182 11.88 -5.22 -3.71
C ALA A 182 11.02 -6.46 -3.43
N ALA A 183 10.02 -6.70 -4.29
CA ALA A 183 9.13 -7.86 -4.24
C ALA A 183 9.86 -9.20 -4.39
N ASP A 184 10.94 -9.27 -5.16
CA ASP A 184 11.73 -10.50 -5.36
C ASP A 184 12.40 -10.99 -4.08
N ASN A 185 12.57 -10.07 -3.11
CA ASN A 185 13.21 -10.34 -1.84
C ASN A 185 12.22 -10.76 -0.73
N ILE A 186 10.92 -10.77 -1.01
CA ILE A 186 9.89 -11.16 -0.06
C ILE A 186 9.74 -12.68 -0.04
N VAL A 187 9.77 -13.26 1.16
CA VAL A 187 9.65 -14.71 1.40
C VAL A 187 8.33 -15.11 2.06
N GLY A 188 7.58 -14.15 2.60
CA GLY A 188 6.24 -14.41 3.11
C GLY A 188 5.41 -13.15 3.36
N TRP A 189 4.09 -13.35 3.40
CA TRP A 189 3.09 -12.30 3.59
C TRP A 189 2.05 -12.76 4.61
N GLU A 190 1.94 -12.06 5.73
CA GLU A 190 0.73 -12.15 6.56
C GLU A 190 -0.37 -11.32 5.89
N THR A 191 -1.47 -11.96 5.51
CA THR A 191 -2.49 -11.39 4.64
C THR A 191 -3.89 -11.67 5.19
N VAL A 192 -4.71 -10.62 5.22
CA VAL A 192 -6.16 -10.75 5.43
C VAL A 192 -6.83 -10.92 4.08
N THR A 193 -7.40 -12.11 3.83
CA THR A 193 -8.11 -12.43 2.58
C THR A 193 -9.51 -11.85 2.54
N ALA A 194 -10.15 -11.91 1.38
CA ALA A 194 -11.47 -11.29 1.14
C ALA A 194 -12.58 -11.81 2.07
N ASP A 195 -12.50 -13.06 2.56
CA ASP A 195 -13.40 -13.62 3.56
C ASP A 195 -13.12 -13.14 5.00
N GLY A 196 -12.05 -12.35 5.19
CA GLY A 196 -11.53 -11.90 6.46
C GLY A 196 -10.69 -12.93 7.20
N SER A 197 -10.28 -14.03 6.57
CA SER A 197 -9.32 -14.98 7.16
C SER A 197 -7.91 -14.39 7.18
N ILE A 198 -7.14 -14.73 8.23
CA ILE A 198 -5.72 -14.36 8.34
C ILE A 198 -4.91 -15.54 7.86
N ARG A 199 -4.04 -15.31 6.87
CA ARG A 199 -3.22 -16.35 6.23
C ARG A 199 -1.77 -15.90 6.16
N TYR A 200 -0.86 -16.84 6.30
CA TYR A 200 0.55 -16.62 5.98
C TYR A 200 0.85 -17.27 4.63
N ILE A 201 1.05 -16.45 3.60
CA ILE A 201 1.34 -16.90 2.25
C ILE A 201 2.86 -16.97 2.09
N ASN A 202 3.39 -18.06 1.56
CA ASN A 202 4.80 -18.22 1.23
C ASN A 202 4.99 -19.20 0.06
N ALA A 203 6.20 -19.23 -0.49
CA ALA A 203 6.50 -20.06 -1.67
C ALA A 203 6.55 -21.57 -1.40
N THR A 204 6.63 -21.99 -0.13
CA THR A 204 6.67 -23.41 0.24
C THR A 204 5.28 -24.01 0.28
N GLU A 205 4.31 -23.28 0.85
CA GLU A 205 2.94 -23.75 1.02
C GLU A 205 2.04 -23.36 -0.16
N GLU A 206 2.26 -22.19 -0.78
CA GLU A 206 1.42 -21.63 -1.85
C GLU A 206 2.26 -20.97 -2.95
N PRO A 207 3.04 -21.74 -3.73
CA PRO A 207 4.01 -21.21 -4.69
C PRO A 207 3.39 -20.28 -5.75
N ASP A 208 2.24 -20.67 -6.33
CA ASP A 208 1.58 -19.88 -7.38
C ASP A 208 1.10 -18.52 -6.86
N LEU A 209 0.52 -18.52 -5.64
CA LEU A 209 0.07 -17.29 -5.00
C LEU A 209 1.27 -16.43 -4.58
N ALA A 210 2.34 -17.03 -4.08
CA ALA A 210 3.57 -16.31 -3.74
C ALA A 210 4.20 -15.62 -4.95
N VAL A 211 4.15 -16.23 -6.14
CA VAL A 211 4.56 -15.57 -7.40
C VAL A 211 3.64 -14.38 -7.69
N ALA A 212 2.32 -14.58 -7.61
CA ALA A 212 1.34 -13.54 -7.93
C ALA A 212 1.44 -12.32 -6.98
N MET A 213 1.70 -12.55 -5.69
CA MET A 213 1.86 -11.51 -4.67
C MET A 213 3.01 -10.53 -4.97
N ARG A 214 4.00 -10.92 -5.79
CA ARG A 214 5.16 -10.09 -6.16
C ARG A 214 4.87 -9.13 -7.31
N GLY A 215 3.76 -8.40 -7.26
CA GLY A 215 3.38 -7.45 -8.30
C GLY A 215 1.87 -7.25 -8.48
N SER A 216 1.04 -8.00 -7.76
CA SER A 216 -0.42 -7.91 -7.86
C SER A 216 -1.03 -6.62 -7.31
N GLY A 217 -0.26 -5.77 -6.63
CA GLY A 217 -0.88 -4.78 -5.74
C GLY A 217 -1.71 -5.50 -4.66
N SER A 218 -2.85 -4.91 -4.28
CA SER A 218 -3.73 -5.41 -3.22
C SER A 218 -4.81 -6.41 -3.69
N GLN A 219 -4.62 -7.11 -4.81
CA GLN A 219 -5.67 -7.94 -5.41
C GLN A 219 -6.00 -9.23 -4.64
N PHE A 220 -5.05 -9.77 -3.87
CA PHE A 220 -5.22 -11.04 -3.16
C PHE A 220 -5.51 -10.87 -1.66
N GLY A 221 -5.63 -9.64 -1.18
CA GLY A 221 -5.94 -9.33 0.21
C GLY A 221 -5.18 -8.11 0.74
N ILE A 222 -5.37 -7.86 2.03
CA ILE A 222 -4.69 -6.78 2.75
C ILE A 222 -3.50 -7.38 3.50
N VAL A 223 -2.29 -7.11 3.01
CA VAL A 223 -1.06 -7.55 3.69
C VAL A 223 -0.81 -6.71 4.93
N THR A 224 -0.59 -7.37 6.06
CA THR A 224 -0.36 -6.77 7.39
C THR A 224 1.07 -6.95 7.88
N GLN A 225 1.84 -7.87 7.29
CA GLN A 225 3.27 -8.01 7.51
C GLN A 225 3.95 -8.63 6.28
N PHE A 226 5.14 -8.12 5.95
CA PHE A 226 6.05 -8.71 4.97
C PHE A 226 7.23 -9.35 5.69
N THR A 227 7.62 -10.56 5.29
CA THR A 227 8.90 -11.17 5.69
C THR A 227 9.88 -11.05 4.52
N ILE A 228 10.98 -10.34 4.70
CA ILE A 228 11.89 -9.90 3.63
C ILE A 228 13.31 -10.36 3.91
N ARG A 229 14.04 -10.84 2.91
CA ARG A 229 15.47 -11.15 3.02
C ARG A 229 16.29 -9.89 3.25
N THR A 230 17.18 -9.92 4.24
CA THR A 230 18.13 -8.83 4.50
C THR A 230 19.46 -9.07 3.79
N HIS A 231 20.19 -7.98 3.53
CA HIS A 231 21.49 -7.98 2.88
C HIS A 231 22.50 -7.24 3.77
N PRO A 232 23.70 -7.80 4.04
CA PRO A 232 24.70 -7.19 4.91
C PRO A 232 25.46 -6.08 4.18
N ILE A 233 24.80 -4.93 4.00
CA ILE A 233 25.33 -3.78 3.27
C ILE A 233 25.37 -2.58 4.22
N GLY A 234 26.56 -2.01 4.38
CA GLY A 234 26.78 -0.77 5.12
C GLY A 234 26.95 0.43 4.18
N LYS A 235 28.04 1.17 4.34
CA LYS A 235 28.32 2.37 3.54
C LYS A 235 28.52 2.02 2.07
N ILE A 236 27.86 2.77 1.20
CA ILE A 236 28.00 2.69 -0.26
C ILE A 236 28.61 3.98 -0.81
N TRP A 237 29.31 3.89 -1.93
CA TRP A 237 29.72 5.08 -2.68
C TRP A 237 28.53 5.58 -3.50
N GLY A 238 28.15 6.85 -3.33
CA GLY A 238 27.01 7.45 -4.00
C GLY A 238 27.23 8.92 -4.32
N GLY A 239 26.49 9.43 -5.30
CA GLY A 239 26.53 10.83 -5.71
C GLY A 239 25.79 11.08 -7.02
N THR A 240 25.69 12.34 -7.40
CA THR A 240 25.04 12.78 -8.64
C THR A 240 26.08 13.44 -9.54
N ARG A 241 26.08 13.09 -10.84
CA ARG A 241 26.79 13.83 -11.88
C ARG A 241 25.76 14.49 -12.78
N VAL A 242 25.96 15.79 -13.06
CA VAL A 242 25.10 16.57 -13.93
C VAL A 242 25.92 17.04 -15.11
N TYR A 243 25.38 16.85 -16.32
CA TYR A 243 25.99 17.31 -17.57
C TYR A 243 25.04 18.27 -18.25
N ASP A 244 25.58 19.31 -18.89
CA ASP A 244 24.80 20.19 -19.76
C ASP A 244 24.58 19.53 -21.13
N ALA A 245 23.73 20.16 -21.95
CA ALA A 245 23.33 19.64 -23.26
C ALA A 245 24.51 19.43 -24.24
N SER A 246 25.66 20.10 -24.05
CA SER A 246 26.86 19.91 -24.88
C SER A 246 27.48 18.52 -24.79
N LYS A 247 27.03 17.69 -23.83
CA LYS A 247 27.48 16.30 -23.66
C LYS A 247 26.50 15.26 -24.19
N ALA A 248 25.37 15.66 -24.77
CA ALA A 248 24.51 14.74 -25.49
C ALA A 248 25.22 14.28 -26.78
N VAL A 249 25.31 12.97 -26.99
CA VAL A 249 25.79 12.39 -28.25
C VAL A 249 24.57 12.24 -29.16
N GLU A 250 24.68 12.71 -30.42
CA GLU A 250 23.64 12.51 -31.46
C GLU A 250 23.37 11.02 -31.73
#